data_AF-A0A2H3JIM5-F1
#
_entry.id   AF-A0A2H3JIM5-F1
#
_cell.length_a   1.000
_cell.length_b   1.000
_cell.length_c   1.000
_cell.angle_alpha   90.00
_cell.angle_beta   90.00
_cell.angle_gamma   90.00
#
_symmetry.space_group_name_H-M   'P 1'
#
loop_
_entity.id
_entity.type
_entity.pdbx_description
1 polymer ?
#
loop_
_entity_poly.entity_id
_entity_poly.type
_entity_poly.pdbx_seq_one_letter_code
_entity_poly.pdbx_strand_id
1 'polypeptide(L)'
;LHHIAAILPIPLLLRRISTNAAIRIHTLPTSAQIRTRLPPPWPLPRNQTAPYPLSDTIVRRSRRPLTIVHHLASLIPVDAETTDPYYTAPWDRQHSWGERLQADVPDSRLTKDQRKAYIDGLQTTLTRGRMDPSTLFIFTDGSRRRAGRPHRLTGAGYAAYLVGAEVRSSQLGLGQKASIYDAELLALAAAAFALPALLARHPTVCTVYFL
;
A
#
# COMPACT_ATOMS: atom_id res chain seq x y z
N LEU A 1 -22.00 0.90 38.53
CA LEU A 1 -20.68 0.29 38.27
C LEU A 1 -20.35 0.23 36.75
N HIS A 2 -20.62 1.29 35.97
CA HIS A 2 -20.45 1.27 34.50
C HIS A 2 -19.28 2.12 33.97
N HIS A 3 -18.52 2.80 34.83
CA HIS A 3 -17.48 3.75 34.38
C HIS A 3 -16.05 3.20 34.40
N ILE A 4 -15.80 2.06 35.06
CA ILE A 4 -14.44 1.51 35.20
C ILE A 4 -14.02 0.69 33.96
N ALA A 5 -14.98 0.09 33.25
CA ALA A 5 -14.71 -0.70 32.04
C ALA A 5 -14.26 0.15 30.82
N ALA A 6 -14.44 1.47 30.88
CA ALA A 6 -14.03 2.40 29.81
C ALA A 6 -12.59 2.94 29.99
N ILE A 7 -11.98 2.73 31.16
CA ILE A 7 -10.61 3.17 31.45
C ILE A 7 -9.67 2.08 30.96
N LEU A 8 -8.96 2.35 29.86
CA LEU A 8 -7.87 1.49 29.43
C LEU A 8 -6.85 1.36 30.58
N PRO A 9 -6.36 0.14 30.87
CA PRO A 9 -5.22 -0.04 31.76
C PRO A 9 -4.10 0.94 31.41
N ILE A 10 -3.53 1.59 32.43
CA ILE A 10 -2.51 2.65 32.28
C ILE A 10 -1.42 2.28 31.26
N PRO A 11 -0.86 1.05 31.24
CA PRO A 11 0.15 0.67 30.24
C PRO A 11 -0.35 0.71 28.79
N LEU A 12 -1.61 0.31 28.55
CA LEU A 12 -2.22 0.35 27.22
C LEU A 12 -2.50 1.78 26.77
N LEU A 13 -2.93 2.64 27.70
CA LEU A 13 -3.11 4.06 27.43
C LEU A 13 -1.79 4.74 27.05
N LEU A 14 -0.74 4.51 27.84
CA LEU A 14 0.60 5.05 27.57
C LEU A 14 1.14 4.57 26.22
N ARG A 15 1.01 3.27 25.92
CA ARG A 15 1.41 2.72 24.62
C ARG A 15 0.67 3.41 23.47
N ARG A 16 -0.65 3.57 23.58
CA ARG A 16 -1.47 4.26 22.56
C ARG A 16 -1.03 5.71 22.36
N ILE A 17 -0.79 6.44 23.45
CA ILE A 17 -0.32 7.83 23.39
C ILE A 17 1.04 7.91 22.70
N SER A 18 1.98 7.03 23.06
CA SER A 18 3.30 6.98 22.43
C SER A 18 3.23 6.62 20.94
N THR A 19 2.41 5.64 20.55
CA THR A 19 2.22 5.30 19.13
C THR A 19 1.61 6.46 18.34
N ASN A 20 0.61 7.15 18.91
CA ASN A 20 0.01 8.32 18.26
C ASN A 20 1.00 9.48 18.13
N ALA A 21 1.80 9.74 19.16
CA ALA A 21 2.84 10.76 19.13
C ALA A 21 3.92 10.44 18.08
N ALA A 22 4.30 9.17 17.98
CA ALA A 22 5.23 8.68 16.97
C ALA A 22 4.69 8.92 15.55
N ILE A 23 3.44 8.56 15.26
CA ILE A 23 2.79 8.83 13.97
C ILE A 23 2.79 10.33 13.66
N ARG A 24 2.46 11.19 14.64
CA ARG A 24 2.47 12.65 14.45
C ARG A 24 3.86 13.18 14.10
N ILE A 25 4.90 12.71 14.78
CA ILE A 25 6.29 13.08 14.48
C ILE A 25 6.65 12.68 13.04
N HIS A 26 6.17 11.52 12.57
CA HIS A 26 6.40 11.05 11.20
C HIS A 26 5.75 11.95 10.14
N THR A 27 4.59 12.50 10.46
CA THR A 27 3.86 13.42 9.56
C THR A 27 4.40 14.85 9.57
N LEU A 28 5.34 15.19 10.45
CA LEU A 28 5.89 16.54 10.50
C LEU A 28 6.69 16.87 9.22
N PRO A 29 6.64 18.12 8.74
CA PRO A 29 7.42 18.56 7.59
C PRO A 29 8.91 18.33 7.82
N THR A 30 9.67 18.08 6.75
CA THR A 30 11.14 17.95 6.80
C THR A 30 11.83 19.13 7.47
N SER A 31 11.24 20.33 7.40
CA SER A 31 11.73 21.55 8.06
C SER A 31 11.51 21.64 9.57
N ALA A 32 10.74 20.71 10.17
CA ALA A 32 10.42 20.77 11.60
C ALA A 32 11.68 20.55 12.46
N GLN A 33 11.91 21.44 13.44
CA GLN A 33 13.03 21.34 14.38
C GLN A 33 13.06 20.03 15.19
N ILE A 34 11.92 19.36 15.35
CA ILE A 34 11.86 18.06 16.01
C ILE A 34 12.56 16.98 15.17
N ARG A 35 12.53 17.09 13.83
CA ARG A 35 13.18 16.12 12.94
C ARG A 35 14.69 16.18 12.97
N THR A 36 15.29 17.35 13.22
CA THR A 36 16.74 17.47 13.37
C THR A 36 17.28 16.78 14.63
N ARG A 37 16.39 16.45 15.58
CA ARG A 37 16.72 15.75 16.83
C ARG A 37 16.46 14.24 16.78
N LEU A 38 15.96 13.72 15.66
CA LEU A 38 15.72 12.28 15.47
C LEU A 38 17.03 11.52 15.18
N PRO A 39 17.13 10.24 15.55
CA PRO A 39 18.36 9.47 15.36
C PRO A 39 18.68 9.26 13.87
N PRO A 40 19.88 9.60 13.36
CA PRO A 40 20.25 9.29 12.00
C PRO A 40 20.41 7.77 11.79
N PRO A 41 20.00 7.19 10.64
CA PRO A 41 19.30 7.84 9.52
C PRO A 41 17.78 7.93 9.77
N TRP A 42 17.24 9.14 9.90
CA TRP A 42 15.79 9.39 10.03
C TRP A 42 15.26 10.31 8.93
N PRO A 43 14.14 9.98 8.27
CA PRO A 43 13.42 8.71 8.35
C PRO A 43 14.34 7.57 7.92
N LEU A 44 14.10 6.37 8.45
CA LEU A 44 14.84 5.19 8.04
C LEU A 44 14.79 5.11 6.51
N PRO A 45 15.92 4.82 5.84
CA PRO A 45 15.92 4.70 4.39
C PRO A 45 14.82 3.72 4.02
N ARG A 46 13.85 4.21 3.24
CA ARG A 46 12.82 3.33 2.68
C ARG A 46 13.59 2.24 1.96
N ASN A 47 13.35 0.99 2.32
CA ASN A 47 13.65 -0.13 1.43
C ASN A 47 12.77 0.05 0.19
N GLN A 48 13.16 0.94 -0.72
CA GLN A 48 12.65 1.01 -2.09
C GLN A 48 13.25 -0.13 -2.93
N THR A 49 13.71 -1.20 -2.29
CA THR A 49 14.33 -2.33 -2.94
C THR A 49 13.26 -3.13 -3.69
N ALA A 50 13.12 -2.81 -4.98
CA ALA A 50 13.35 -3.83 -5.98
C ALA A 50 14.75 -4.46 -5.75
N PRO A 51 14.94 -5.75 -6.05
CA PRO A 51 16.09 -6.49 -5.55
C PRO A 51 17.36 -6.04 -6.26
N TYR A 52 18.25 -5.36 -5.55
CA TYR A 52 19.67 -5.28 -5.92
C TYR A 52 20.51 -5.52 -4.66
N PRO A 53 21.64 -6.22 -4.77
CA PRO A 53 22.41 -6.71 -3.63
C PRO A 53 22.97 -5.53 -2.83
N LEU A 54 22.63 -5.50 -1.54
CA LEU A 54 23.08 -4.48 -0.61
C LEU A 54 24.59 -4.62 -0.38
N SER A 55 25.33 -3.52 -0.59
CA SER A 55 26.71 -3.40 -0.10
C SER A 55 26.71 -3.10 1.40
N ASP A 56 27.59 -3.80 2.12
CA ASP A 56 27.56 -4.04 3.57
C ASP A 56 28.00 -2.84 4.45
N THR A 57 27.88 -1.60 3.98
CA THR A 57 28.66 -0.48 4.53
C THR A 57 27.91 0.56 5.37
N ILE A 58 26.69 0.30 5.86
CA ILE A 58 25.98 1.29 6.70
C ILE A 58 25.38 0.69 7.96
N VAL A 59 26.22 0.17 8.87
CA VAL A 59 25.81 0.00 10.28
C VAL A 59 26.95 0.38 11.22
N ARG A 60 27.17 1.69 11.41
CA ARG A 60 27.72 2.21 12.68
C ARG A 60 26.59 2.85 13.47
N ARG A 61 25.84 2.03 14.21
CA ARG A 61 24.81 2.48 15.17
C ARG A 61 25.49 3.28 16.28
N SER A 62 25.25 4.58 16.31
CA SER A 62 25.64 5.46 17.40
C SER A 62 24.83 5.12 18.66
N ARG A 63 25.50 4.65 19.71
CA ARG A 63 24.92 4.31 21.03
C ARG A 63 24.64 5.56 21.87
N ARG A 64 23.82 6.50 21.37
CA ARG A 64 23.34 7.62 22.19
C ARG A 64 22.20 7.15 23.11
N PRO A 65 22.05 7.76 24.30
CA PRO A 65 20.94 7.41 25.20
C PRO A 65 19.60 7.66 24.50
N LEU A 66 18.66 6.71 24.66
CA LEU A 66 17.31 6.77 24.12
C LEU A 66 16.55 7.95 24.76
N THR A 67 16.62 9.14 24.16
CA THR A 67 15.69 10.21 24.55
C THR A 67 14.27 9.80 24.21
N ILE A 68 13.27 10.44 24.82
CA ILE A 68 11.84 10.19 24.51
C ILE A 68 11.61 10.28 22.99
N VAL A 69 12.26 11.23 22.32
CA VAL A 69 12.19 11.40 20.86
C VAL A 69 12.78 10.20 20.11
N HIS A 70 13.86 9.60 20.60
CA HIS A 70 14.44 8.37 20.01
C HIS A 70 13.54 7.15 20.25
N HIS A 71 12.91 7.06 21.43
CA HIS A 71 11.93 6.01 21.71
C HIS A 71 10.72 6.12 20.77
N LEU A 72 10.16 7.32 20.62
CA LEU A 72 9.04 7.55 19.69
C LEU A 72 9.42 7.23 18.24
N ALA A 73 10.64 7.60 17.81
CA ALA A 73 11.15 7.22 16.49
C ALA A 73 11.17 5.69 16.29
N SER A 74 11.59 4.93 17.31
CA SER A 74 11.64 3.46 17.23
C SER A 74 10.26 2.78 17.12
N LEU A 75 9.17 3.50 17.42
CA LEU A 75 7.81 2.95 17.31
C LEU A 75 7.24 3.05 15.89
N ILE A 76 7.89 3.77 14.98
CA ILE A 76 7.40 3.98 13.61
C ILE A 76 7.97 2.84 12.74
N PRO A 77 7.10 2.13 11.99
CA PRO A 77 7.55 1.12 11.03
C PRO A 77 8.48 1.70 9.96
N VAL A 78 9.42 0.89 9.46
CA VAL A 78 10.41 1.30 8.43
C VAL A 78 9.73 1.70 7.12
N ASP A 79 8.56 1.13 6.86
CA ASP A 79 7.71 1.28 5.69
C ASP A 79 6.62 2.36 5.87
N ALA A 80 6.58 3.06 7.01
CA ALA A 80 5.58 4.09 7.24
C ALA A 80 5.73 5.23 6.21
N GLU A 81 4.63 5.58 5.53
CA GLU A 81 4.62 6.64 4.54
C GLU A 81 4.74 8.02 5.21
N THR A 82 5.65 8.87 4.69
CA THR A 82 5.75 10.26 5.10
C THR A 82 4.84 11.11 4.21
N THR A 83 3.86 11.78 4.83
CA THR A 83 3.04 12.79 4.17
C THR A 83 3.75 14.15 4.30
N ASP A 84 4.58 14.50 3.33
CA ASP A 84 5.14 15.86 3.15
C ASP A 84 4.94 16.18 1.66
N PRO A 85 4.15 17.20 1.25
CA PRO A 85 3.70 18.40 1.98
C PRO A 85 2.20 18.48 2.29
N TYR A 86 1.85 19.16 3.39
CA TYR A 86 0.46 19.54 3.78
C TYR A 86 -0.27 20.43 2.75
N TYR A 87 0.45 20.94 1.75
CA TYR A 87 -0.10 21.79 0.68
C TYR A 87 -0.72 20.98 -0.46
N THR A 88 -0.30 19.74 -0.61
CA THR A 88 -0.77 18.88 -1.69
C THR A 88 -1.97 18.11 -1.18
N ALA A 89 -3.08 18.18 -1.91
CA ALA A 89 -4.27 17.50 -1.47
C ALA A 89 -4.01 15.98 -1.39
N PRO A 90 -4.67 15.22 -0.50
CA PRO A 90 -4.43 13.78 -0.34
C PRO A 90 -4.58 12.94 -1.62
N TRP A 91 -5.27 13.49 -2.63
CA TRP A 91 -5.49 12.93 -3.96
C TRP A 91 -4.46 13.39 -5.00
N ASP A 92 -3.71 14.46 -4.72
CA ASP A 92 -2.66 15.02 -5.57
C ASP A 92 -1.31 14.42 -5.14
N ARG A 93 -1.17 13.11 -5.36
CA ARG A 93 -0.01 12.35 -4.95
C ARG A 93 1.05 12.38 -6.06
N GLN A 94 2.02 13.27 -5.94
CA GLN A 94 3.30 13.07 -6.63
C GLN A 94 4.03 11.88 -5.99
N HIS A 95 3.72 10.67 -6.44
CA HIS A 95 4.41 9.50 -5.93
C HIS A 95 5.88 9.51 -6.36
N SER A 96 6.77 9.07 -5.47
CA SER A 96 8.21 9.04 -5.72
C SER A 96 8.65 8.10 -6.85
N TRP A 97 7.71 7.37 -7.46
CA TRP A 97 7.98 6.41 -8.54
C TRP A 97 8.03 7.03 -9.94
N GLY A 98 7.86 8.35 -10.10
CA GLY A 98 7.98 9.03 -11.40
C GLY A 98 7.09 8.40 -12.47
N GLU A 99 7.56 8.17 -13.68
CA GLU A 99 6.76 7.55 -14.75
C GLU A 99 6.57 6.01 -14.60
N ARG A 100 7.14 5.39 -13.56
CA ARG A 100 7.10 3.94 -13.35
C ARG A 100 5.77 3.43 -12.82
N LEU A 101 4.98 4.29 -12.19
CA LEU A 101 3.60 4.02 -11.83
C LEU A 101 2.72 5.01 -12.60
N GLN A 102 1.72 4.50 -13.29
CA GLN A 102 0.74 5.31 -13.99
C GLN A 102 -0.64 4.84 -13.56
N ALA A 103 -1.48 5.78 -13.17
CA ALA A 103 -2.88 5.52 -12.87
C ALA A 103 -3.71 6.06 -14.04
N ASP A 104 -4.20 5.17 -14.88
CA ASP A 104 -5.17 5.50 -15.93
C ASP A 104 -6.57 5.28 -15.35
N VAL A 105 -7.13 6.34 -14.75
CA VAL A 105 -8.48 6.32 -14.18
C VAL A 105 -9.36 7.22 -15.04
N PRO A 106 -10.41 6.68 -15.68
CA PRO A 106 -11.30 7.49 -16.49
C PRO A 106 -12.04 8.51 -15.61
N ASP A 107 -12.26 9.73 -16.13
CA ASP A 107 -13.07 10.71 -15.41
C ASP A 107 -14.49 10.15 -15.18
N SER A 108 -14.99 10.32 -13.96
CA SER A 108 -16.38 10.04 -13.60
C SER A 108 -17.41 10.63 -14.57
N ARG A 109 -17.09 11.76 -15.23
CA ARG A 109 -17.98 12.52 -16.13
C ARG A 109 -17.85 12.19 -17.62
N LEU A 110 -17.15 11.12 -18.01
CA LEU A 110 -17.03 10.74 -19.41
C LEU A 110 -18.39 10.49 -20.08
N THR A 111 -18.54 10.98 -21.30
CA THR A 111 -19.69 10.68 -22.15
C THR A 111 -19.70 9.20 -22.55
N LYS A 112 -20.85 8.69 -23.00
CA LYS A 112 -21.00 7.29 -23.39
C LYS A 112 -19.97 6.87 -24.45
N ASP A 113 -19.71 7.74 -25.43
CA ASP A 113 -18.77 7.46 -26.52
C ASP A 113 -17.32 7.46 -26.05
N GLN A 114 -16.96 8.36 -25.14
CA GLN A 114 -15.63 8.38 -24.52
C GLN A 114 -15.39 7.14 -23.64
N ARG A 115 -16.40 6.70 -22.87
CA ARG A 115 -16.32 5.45 -22.10
C ARG A 115 -16.13 4.25 -23.01
N LYS A 116 -16.82 4.20 -24.15
CA LYS A 116 -16.65 3.13 -25.13
C LYS A 116 -15.24 3.14 -25.71
N ALA A 117 -14.73 4.29 -26.15
CA ALA A 117 -13.37 4.41 -26.68
C ALA A 117 -12.31 3.99 -25.65
N TYR A 118 -12.51 4.32 -24.37
CA TYR A 118 -11.65 3.87 -23.28
C TYR A 118 -11.66 2.34 -23.13
N ILE A 119 -12.85 1.72 -23.10
CA ILE A 119 -13.00 0.26 -23.01
C ILE A 119 -12.35 -0.43 -24.23
N ASP A 120 -12.57 0.10 -25.43
CA ASP A 120 -11.99 -0.43 -26.68
C ASP A 120 -10.44 -0.32 -26.64
N GLY A 121 -9.90 0.76 -26.07
CA GLY A 121 -8.47 0.93 -25.81
C GLY A 121 -7.92 -0.12 -24.85
N LEU A 122 -8.58 -0.35 -23.71
CA LEU A 122 -8.22 -1.39 -22.75
C LEU A 122 -8.25 -2.79 -23.38
N GLN A 123 -9.28 -3.11 -24.16
CA GLN A 123 -9.36 -4.39 -24.86
C GLN A 123 -8.23 -4.58 -25.87
N THR A 124 -7.83 -3.51 -26.55
CA THR A 124 -6.69 -3.54 -27.48
C THR A 124 -5.39 -3.83 -26.73
N THR A 125 -5.16 -3.16 -25.59
CA THR A 125 -3.98 -3.39 -24.72
C THR A 125 -3.96 -4.82 -24.18
N LEU A 126 -5.09 -5.31 -23.67
CA LEU A 126 -5.24 -6.69 -23.21
C LEU A 126 -4.93 -7.69 -24.32
N THR A 127 -5.48 -7.49 -25.50
CA THR A 127 -5.28 -8.41 -26.64
C THR A 127 -3.83 -8.43 -27.09
N ARG A 128 -3.18 -7.26 -27.16
CA ARG A 128 -1.76 -7.15 -27.55
C ARG A 128 -0.83 -7.76 -26.50
N GLY A 129 -1.07 -7.46 -25.23
CA GLY A 129 -0.23 -7.95 -24.14
C GLY A 129 -0.49 -9.42 -23.81
N ARG A 130 -1.63 -10.01 -24.21
CA ARG A 130 -1.99 -11.39 -23.87
C ARG A 130 -0.94 -12.42 -24.29
N MET A 131 -0.21 -12.17 -25.37
CA MET A 131 0.83 -13.09 -25.87
C MET A 131 2.25 -12.61 -25.57
N ASP A 132 2.40 -11.46 -24.90
CA ASP A 132 3.69 -10.87 -24.61
C ASP A 132 4.25 -11.42 -23.28
N PRO A 133 5.40 -12.15 -23.30
CA PRO A 133 6.02 -12.70 -22.10
C PRO A 133 6.63 -11.63 -21.17
N SER A 134 6.68 -10.37 -21.61
CA SER A 134 7.15 -9.24 -20.80
C SER A 134 6.05 -8.48 -20.07
N THR A 135 4.78 -8.84 -20.32
CA THR A 135 3.60 -8.16 -19.76
C THR A 135 2.82 -9.08 -18.82
N LEU A 136 2.64 -8.65 -17.57
CA LEU A 136 1.82 -9.32 -16.57
C LEU A 136 0.52 -8.53 -16.33
N PHE A 137 -0.63 -9.19 -16.44
CA PHE A 137 -1.92 -8.62 -16.08
C PHE A 137 -2.37 -9.15 -14.73
N ILE A 138 -2.78 -8.27 -13.83
CA ILE A 138 -3.32 -8.64 -12.53
C ILE A 138 -4.71 -8.03 -12.41
N PHE A 139 -5.71 -8.89 -12.31
CA PHE A 139 -7.08 -8.50 -12.05
C PHE A 139 -7.35 -8.58 -10.56
N THR A 140 -7.96 -7.54 -10.01
CA THR A 140 -8.32 -7.46 -8.59
C THR A 140 -9.82 -7.22 -8.46
N ASP A 141 -10.46 -7.87 -7.50
CA ASP A 141 -11.89 -7.68 -7.28
C ASP A 141 -12.28 -7.82 -5.81
N GLY A 142 -13.22 -6.97 -5.39
CA GLY A 142 -13.85 -6.98 -4.09
C GLY A 142 -15.31 -7.39 -4.21
N SER A 143 -15.67 -8.53 -3.62
CA SER A 143 -17.04 -9.03 -3.66
C SER A 143 -17.76 -8.84 -2.32
N ARG A 144 -19.07 -8.59 -2.40
CA ARG A 144 -19.93 -8.55 -1.21
C ARG A 144 -21.25 -9.29 -1.46
N ARG A 145 -21.43 -10.41 -0.76
CA ARG A 145 -22.63 -11.23 -0.85
C ARG A 145 -23.53 -11.04 0.37
N ARG A 146 -24.84 -11.08 0.17
CA ARG A 146 -25.81 -11.20 1.28
C ARG A 146 -25.74 -12.62 1.83
N ALA A 147 -25.64 -12.77 3.15
CA ALA A 147 -25.60 -14.06 3.83
C ALA A 147 -26.60 -14.04 4.99
N GLY A 148 -27.90 -14.12 4.68
CA GLY A 148 -28.97 -13.92 5.67
C GLY A 148 -29.16 -12.45 6.09
N ARG A 149 -30.25 -12.13 6.79
CA ARG A 149 -30.42 -10.83 7.46
C ARG A 149 -29.94 -10.96 8.91
N PRO A 150 -29.09 -10.07 9.45
CA PRO A 150 -28.49 -8.86 8.88
C PRO A 150 -27.08 -9.06 8.29
N HIS A 151 -26.63 -10.31 8.12
CA HIS A 151 -25.22 -10.60 7.85
C HIS A 151 -24.86 -10.48 6.36
N ARG A 152 -23.72 -9.83 6.08
CA ARG A 152 -23.11 -9.78 4.75
C ARG A 152 -21.76 -10.46 4.83
N LEU A 153 -21.31 -11.09 3.76
CA LEU A 153 -19.97 -11.64 3.65
C LEU A 153 -19.23 -10.84 2.60
N THR A 154 -18.07 -10.35 2.98
CA THR A 154 -17.19 -9.58 2.10
C THR A 154 -15.93 -10.40 1.84
N GLY A 155 -15.52 -10.47 0.58
CA GLY A 155 -14.34 -11.19 0.13
C GLY A 155 -13.52 -10.37 -0.86
N ALA A 156 -12.22 -10.60 -0.90
CA ALA A 156 -11.27 -9.97 -1.80
C ALA A 156 -10.55 -11.06 -2.58
N GLY A 157 -10.16 -10.79 -3.83
CA GLY A 157 -9.35 -11.72 -4.59
C GLY A 157 -8.58 -11.04 -5.71
N TYR A 158 -7.53 -11.72 -6.16
CA TYR A 158 -6.81 -11.34 -7.37
C TYR A 158 -6.44 -12.56 -8.20
N ALA A 159 -6.24 -12.34 -9.48
CA ALA A 159 -5.70 -13.32 -10.41
C ALA A 159 -4.68 -12.66 -11.35
N ALA A 160 -3.50 -13.25 -11.45
CA ALA A 160 -2.40 -12.80 -12.27
C ALA A 160 -2.26 -13.71 -13.50
N TYR A 161 -2.18 -13.10 -14.68
CA TYR A 161 -2.11 -13.76 -15.98
C TYR A 161 -0.85 -13.34 -16.72
N LEU A 162 -0.15 -14.34 -17.27
CA LEU A 162 1.04 -14.17 -18.12
C LEU A 162 0.86 -15.05 -19.36
N VAL A 163 1.07 -14.49 -20.56
CA VAL A 163 0.91 -15.20 -21.84
C VAL A 163 -0.44 -15.94 -21.92
N GLY A 164 -1.52 -15.29 -21.45
CA GLY A 164 -2.87 -15.83 -21.49
C GLY A 164 -3.18 -16.97 -20.51
N ALA A 165 -2.22 -17.37 -19.67
CA ALA A 165 -2.40 -18.37 -18.63
C ALA A 165 -2.39 -17.74 -17.23
N GLU A 166 -3.23 -18.24 -16.33
CA GLU A 166 -3.21 -17.84 -14.93
C GLU A 166 -1.95 -18.41 -14.26
N VAL A 167 -1.10 -17.53 -13.72
CA VAL A 167 0.14 -17.93 -13.02
C VAL A 167 -0.02 -17.92 -11.51
N ARG A 168 -0.99 -17.16 -10.98
CA ARG A 168 -1.29 -17.10 -9.55
C ARG A 168 -2.65 -16.46 -9.29
N SER A 169 -3.37 -16.96 -8.31
CA SER A 169 -4.52 -16.31 -7.73
C SER A 169 -4.56 -16.45 -6.22
N SER A 170 -5.35 -15.61 -5.57
CA SER A 170 -5.63 -15.71 -4.14
C SER A 170 -7.00 -15.14 -3.84
N GLN A 171 -7.62 -15.64 -2.76
CA GLN A 171 -8.90 -15.17 -2.25
C GLN A 171 -8.81 -15.03 -0.73
N LEU A 172 -9.46 -14.01 -0.17
CA LEU A 172 -9.48 -13.70 1.25
C LEU A 172 -10.89 -13.34 1.70
N GLY A 173 -11.31 -13.87 2.84
CA GLY A 173 -12.56 -13.46 3.51
C GLY A 173 -12.29 -12.34 4.52
N LEU A 174 -13.01 -11.23 4.42
CA LEU A 174 -12.87 -10.08 5.35
C LEU A 174 -13.91 -10.07 6.48
N GLY A 175 -14.86 -10.99 6.45
CA GLY A 175 -15.94 -11.07 7.43
C GLY A 175 -17.06 -10.05 7.19
N GLN A 176 -17.90 -9.85 8.21
CA GLN A 176 -19.22 -9.22 8.02
C GLN A 176 -19.23 -7.69 8.13
N LYS A 177 -18.23 -7.13 8.79
CA LYS A 177 -18.12 -5.68 9.04
C LYS A 177 -17.33 -4.94 7.96
N ALA A 178 -16.63 -5.66 7.10
CA ALA A 178 -15.85 -5.07 6.01
C ALA A 178 -16.76 -4.51 4.92
N SER A 179 -16.42 -3.32 4.45
CA SER A 179 -17.05 -2.66 3.31
C SER A 179 -16.52 -3.25 1.99
N ILE A 180 -17.17 -2.90 0.88
CA ILE A 180 -16.70 -3.32 -0.45
C ILE A 180 -15.38 -2.65 -0.80
N TYR A 181 -15.19 -1.40 -0.38
CA TYR A 181 -13.94 -0.66 -0.55
C TYR A 181 -12.78 -1.31 0.20
N ASP A 182 -13.01 -1.81 1.43
CA ASP A 182 -11.97 -2.55 2.16
C ASP A 182 -11.57 -3.83 1.39
N ALA A 183 -12.52 -4.44 0.69
CA ALA A 183 -12.28 -5.64 -0.10
C ALA A 183 -11.47 -5.34 -1.37
N GLU A 184 -11.86 -4.32 -2.14
CA GLU A 184 -11.12 -3.89 -3.33
C GLU A 184 -9.69 -3.46 -2.97
N LEU A 185 -9.53 -2.68 -1.90
CA LEU A 185 -8.21 -2.25 -1.44
C LEU A 185 -7.36 -3.42 -0.97
N LEU A 186 -7.95 -4.38 -0.24
CA LEU A 186 -7.22 -5.56 0.22
C LEU A 186 -6.85 -6.49 -0.95
N ALA A 187 -7.72 -6.63 -1.96
CA ALA A 187 -7.42 -7.38 -3.17
C ALA A 187 -6.19 -6.81 -3.89
N LEU A 188 -6.18 -5.49 -4.09
CA LEU A 188 -5.06 -4.76 -4.68
C LEU A 188 -3.78 -4.90 -3.85
N ALA A 189 -3.87 -4.72 -2.54
CA ALA A 189 -2.72 -4.86 -1.64
C ALA A 189 -2.17 -6.30 -1.64
N ALA A 190 -3.02 -7.32 -1.63
CA ALA A 190 -2.61 -8.72 -1.67
C ALA A 190 -1.92 -9.06 -2.99
N ALA A 191 -2.41 -8.53 -4.12
CA ALA A 191 -1.78 -8.67 -5.42
C ALA A 191 -0.39 -8.00 -5.46
N ALA A 192 -0.30 -6.76 -5.00
CA ALA A 192 0.96 -6.02 -4.92
C ALA A 192 1.99 -6.72 -4.01
N PHE A 193 1.55 -7.25 -2.87
CA PHE A 193 2.41 -8.01 -1.95
C PHE A 193 2.93 -9.31 -2.56
N ALA A 194 2.15 -9.96 -3.43
CA ALA A 194 2.55 -11.18 -4.12
C ALA A 194 3.52 -10.93 -5.28
N LEU A 195 3.62 -9.70 -5.77
CA LEU A 195 4.33 -9.33 -6.98
C LEU A 195 5.84 -9.65 -6.95
N PRO A 196 6.61 -9.36 -5.87
CA PRO A 196 8.05 -9.66 -5.86
C PRO A 196 8.37 -11.15 -6.08
N ALA A 197 7.56 -12.03 -5.48
CA ALA A 197 7.72 -13.47 -5.65
C ALA A 197 7.31 -13.95 -7.06
N LEU A 198 6.34 -13.28 -7.70
CA LEU A 198 5.97 -13.54 -9.09
C LEU A 198 7.06 -13.09 -10.07
N LEU A 199 7.59 -11.88 -9.90
CA LEU A 199 8.65 -11.33 -10.75
C LEU A 199 9.95 -12.14 -10.62
N ALA A 200 10.27 -12.64 -9.42
CA ALA A 200 11.43 -13.51 -9.23
C ALA A 200 11.32 -14.84 -10.00
N ARG A 201 10.10 -15.33 -10.27
CA ARG A 201 9.85 -16.54 -11.08
C ARG A 201 9.77 -16.26 -12.58
N HIS A 202 9.49 -15.01 -12.96
CA HIS A 202 9.31 -14.57 -14.33
C HIS A 202 10.16 -13.33 -14.61
N PRO A 203 11.49 -13.47 -14.73
CA PRO A 203 12.42 -12.33 -14.84
C PRO A 203 12.28 -11.55 -16.17
N THR A 204 11.56 -12.10 -17.15
CA THR A 204 11.28 -11.43 -18.42
C THR A 204 10.19 -10.35 -18.32
N VAL A 205 9.44 -10.31 -17.21
CA VAL A 205 8.36 -9.35 -17.01
C VAL A 205 8.94 -7.97 -16.71
N CYS A 206 8.61 -7.01 -17.57
CA CYS A 206 9.02 -5.62 -17.46
C CYS A 206 7.83 -4.69 -17.14
N THR A 207 6.63 -5.07 -17.57
CA THR A 207 5.41 -4.26 -17.45
C THR A 207 4.36 -5.02 -16.68
N VAL A 208 3.73 -4.36 -15.70
CA VAL A 208 2.66 -4.94 -14.87
C VAL A 208 1.44 -4.02 -14.94
N TYR A 209 0.31 -4.57 -15.36
CA TYR A 209 -0.97 -3.87 -15.37
C TYR A 209 -1.84 -4.38 -14.22
N PHE A 210 -2.34 -3.45 -13.41
CA PHE A 210 -3.40 -3.72 -12.44
C PHE A 210 -4.73 -3.29 -13.04
N LEU A 211 -5.70 -4.20 -13.06
CA LEU A 211 -7.02 -4.04 -13.65
C LEU A 211 -8.12 -4.41 -12.65
#